data_AF-A0ABD2UKS8-F1
#
_entry.id   AF-A0ABD2UKS8-F1
#
_cell.length_a   1.000
_cell.length_b   1.000
_cell.length_c   1.000
_cell.angle_alpha   90.00
_cell.angle_beta   90.00
_cell.angle_gamma   90.00
#
_symmetry.space_group_name_H-M   'P 1'
#
loop_
_entity.id
_entity.type
_entity.pdbx_description
1 polymer ?
#
loop_
_entity_poly.entity_id
_entity_poly.type
_entity_poly.pdbx_seq_one_letter_code
_entity_poly.pdbx_strand_id
1 'polypeptide(L)'
;MLPPRQQPRPGGLQTSLSLVVSPDACGSPNPQERGSTSDQARDSPSESASSRETWPTSEALMAKKLEKEKENGYAEHSVVRNMSNSDKISLRDIARERVDVIADRMRNLPDEYLEKFKYELRVILEGSGGAQHRNEFQFLQRLVNSRGELTDGILCLTHRTQLEILVAIKTGIQAFLHPSVSLSQASLIDIFLYKRCRNIACGSVLPAEECSCEICSKKNGFCNLCMCAICNKFDFEVNTCRWIGCDLCSHWTHTDCAISNGQIGTGPSVKVGASSAETLFRCHACSRTSELLGWVKDVFQHCAPSWDAEAFVRELDFVRRIFQRSEDARGRKLYWKCEELVEKLKGGVADPMACKVILSFFQGEPDILFLVLTFFYTICDWGVVDK
;
A
#
# COMPACT_ATOMS: atom_id res chain seq x y z
N MET A 1 -3.16 -3.08 14.55
CA MET A 1 -1.94 -3.72 15.10
C MET A 1 -0.75 -3.15 14.35
N LEU A 2 0.19 -2.51 15.06
CA LEU A 2 1.45 -2.01 14.46
C LEU A 2 2.44 -3.18 14.31
N PRO A 3 3.28 -3.22 13.24
CA PRO A 3 4.24 -4.30 13.04
C PRO A 3 5.39 -4.25 14.07
N PRO A 4 6.11 -5.37 14.28
CA PRO A 4 7.05 -5.52 15.39
C PRO A 4 8.27 -4.60 15.21
N ARG A 5 8.43 -3.66 16.15
CA ARG A 5 9.65 -2.88 16.32
C ARG A 5 10.78 -3.78 16.84
N GLN A 6 11.96 -3.66 16.24
CA GLN A 6 13.19 -4.14 16.85
C GLN A 6 13.40 -3.42 18.19
N GLN A 7 13.58 -4.19 19.27
CA GLN A 7 13.96 -3.65 20.57
C GLN A 7 15.38 -3.05 20.51
N PRO A 8 15.62 -1.85 21.09
CA PRO A 8 16.97 -1.38 21.33
C PRO A 8 17.62 -2.20 22.47
N ARG A 9 18.86 -2.64 22.27
CA ARG A 9 19.71 -3.18 23.35
C ARG A 9 20.02 -2.09 24.40
N PRO A 10 20.27 -2.46 25.68
CA PRO A 10 20.18 -1.54 26.81
C PRO A 10 21.45 -0.71 26.98
N GLY A 11 21.26 0.61 27.11
CA GLY A 11 22.32 1.54 27.51
C GLY A 11 21.88 2.99 27.47
N GLY A 12 21.32 3.49 28.59
CA GLY A 12 21.39 4.92 28.92
C GLY A 12 20.08 5.73 28.91
N LEU A 13 19.60 5.98 30.14
CA LEU A 13 18.84 7.14 30.63
C LEU A 13 17.33 7.25 30.29
N GLN A 14 16.56 7.04 31.36
CA GLN A 14 15.12 7.24 31.48
C GLN A 14 14.77 8.73 31.52
N THR A 15 13.64 9.08 30.91
CA THR A 15 12.78 10.18 31.37
C THR A 15 11.34 9.71 31.34
N SER A 16 10.83 9.45 32.54
CA SER A 16 9.45 9.12 32.87
C SER A 16 8.59 10.37 32.77
N LEU A 17 7.41 10.30 32.14
CA LEU A 17 6.30 11.22 32.45
C LEU A 17 4.98 10.44 32.50
N SER A 18 4.53 10.23 33.73
CA SER A 18 3.22 9.73 34.13
C SER A 18 2.14 10.75 33.79
N LEU A 19 1.04 10.31 33.19
CA LEU A 19 -0.15 11.13 33.00
C LEU A 19 -0.96 11.19 34.30
N VAL A 20 -1.09 12.41 34.81
CA VAL A 20 -2.01 12.80 35.88
C VAL A 20 -3.44 12.76 35.32
N VAL A 21 -4.28 11.93 35.94
CA VAL A 21 -5.74 12.00 35.82
C VAL A 21 -6.25 12.64 37.10
N SER A 22 -7.04 13.71 36.99
CA SER A 22 -7.94 14.15 38.05
C SER A 22 -9.36 14.32 37.51
N PRO A 23 -10.40 13.84 38.25
CA PRO A 23 -11.79 13.74 37.80
C PRO A 23 -12.72 14.74 38.52
N ASP A 24 -13.98 14.79 38.09
CA ASP A 24 -15.24 15.01 38.87
C ASP A 24 -16.31 15.71 37.98
N ALA A 25 -17.61 15.41 38.01
CA ALA A 25 -18.41 14.47 38.80
C ALA A 25 -19.84 14.33 38.20
N CYS A 26 -20.59 13.37 38.78
CA CYS A 26 -22.05 13.13 38.78
C CYS A 26 -22.57 12.14 37.72
N GLY A 27 -23.18 10.98 38.04
CA GLY A 27 -23.61 10.35 39.30
C GLY A 27 -24.25 8.96 39.00
N SER A 28 -24.14 8.01 39.93
CA SER A 28 -24.47 6.56 39.85
C SER A 28 -25.97 6.24 40.16
N PRO A 29 -26.42 4.99 40.50
CA PRO A 29 -26.08 3.60 40.10
C PRO A 29 -27.34 2.69 39.81
N ASN A 30 -27.20 1.50 39.18
CA ASN A 30 -27.72 0.21 39.72
C ASN A 30 -27.29 -1.05 38.89
N PRO A 31 -27.24 -2.27 39.48
CA PRO A 31 -26.65 -3.49 38.93
C PRO A 31 -27.68 -4.58 38.51
N GLN A 32 -27.16 -5.75 38.11
CA GLN A 32 -27.81 -7.00 37.63
C GLN A 32 -28.05 -6.99 36.10
N GLU A 33 -27.67 -7.98 35.29
CA GLU A 33 -27.74 -9.43 35.48
C GLU A 33 -26.62 -10.24 34.77
N ARG A 34 -26.56 -11.50 35.19
CA ARG A 34 -25.67 -12.59 34.82
C ARG A 34 -26.27 -13.39 33.64
N GLY A 35 -25.42 -13.78 32.67
CA GLY A 35 -25.51 -15.11 32.03
C GLY A 35 -25.73 -15.20 30.51
N SER A 36 -24.76 -15.88 29.87
CA SER A 36 -24.91 -16.86 28.76
C SER A 36 -24.75 -16.44 27.28
N THR A 37 -23.61 -16.91 26.73
CA THR A 37 -23.37 -17.57 25.41
C THR A 37 -23.96 -17.03 24.11
N SER A 38 -23.09 -16.74 23.14
CA SER A 38 -22.99 -17.46 21.85
C SER A 38 -22.04 -16.74 20.89
N ASP A 39 -21.24 -17.53 20.18
CA ASP A 39 -20.44 -17.15 19.01
C ASP A 39 -21.18 -16.25 18.02
N GLN A 40 -20.47 -15.23 17.52
CA GLN A 40 -20.55 -14.84 16.12
C GLN A 40 -19.30 -14.07 15.72
N ALA A 41 -18.45 -14.76 14.95
CA ALA A 41 -17.47 -14.15 14.08
C ALA A 41 -18.15 -13.05 13.26
N ARG A 42 -17.63 -11.82 13.38
CA ARG A 42 -17.98 -10.72 12.49
C ARG A 42 -16.78 -10.39 11.65
N ASP A 43 -16.79 -10.95 10.45
CA ASP A 43 -16.03 -10.47 9.31
C ASP A 43 -16.28 -8.97 9.14
N SER A 44 -15.19 -8.20 9.09
CA SER A 44 -15.20 -6.79 8.71
C SER A 44 -14.70 -6.68 7.27
N PRO A 45 -15.45 -6.09 6.33
CA PRO A 45 -15.00 -5.97 4.96
C PRO A 45 -13.97 -4.83 4.86
N SER A 46 -12.71 -5.18 4.66
CA SER A 46 -11.62 -4.24 4.37
C SER A 46 -11.48 -4.02 2.87
N GLU A 47 -12.41 -3.28 2.28
CA GLU A 47 -12.20 -2.68 0.95
C GLU A 47 -11.58 -1.30 1.12
N SER A 48 -10.27 -1.26 1.38
CA SER A 48 -9.50 -0.03 1.34
C SER A 48 -8.89 0.11 -0.05
N ALA A 49 -9.11 1.26 -0.70
CA ALA A 49 -8.60 1.54 -2.04
C ALA A 49 -7.11 1.91 -1.98
N SER A 50 -6.26 1.08 -2.58
CA SER A 50 -4.81 1.30 -2.65
C SER A 50 -4.58 2.52 -3.55
N SER A 51 -3.46 3.24 -3.40
CA SER A 51 -3.09 4.28 -4.38
C SER A 51 -2.62 3.72 -5.74
N ARG A 52 -2.87 2.43 -6.00
CA ARG A 52 -2.66 1.81 -7.30
C ARG A 52 -3.55 2.46 -8.35
N GLU A 53 -2.91 3.06 -9.34
CA GLU A 53 -3.52 3.25 -10.66
C GLU A 53 -3.37 1.94 -11.41
N THR A 54 -4.48 1.36 -11.87
CA THR A 54 -4.50 0.08 -12.59
C THR A 54 -4.08 0.28 -14.04
N TRP A 55 -2.78 0.39 -14.34
CA TRP A 55 -2.32 0.44 -15.73
C TRP A 55 -1.03 -0.36 -15.97
N PRO A 56 -1.07 -1.44 -16.77
CA PRO A 56 0.11 -2.04 -17.39
C PRO A 56 0.52 -1.28 -18.68
N THR A 57 1.80 -1.38 -19.01
CA THR A 57 2.41 -0.90 -20.28
C THR A 57 2.35 -1.99 -21.36
N SER A 58 2.11 -1.55 -22.61
CA SER A 58 2.24 -2.20 -23.94
C SER A 58 1.26 -3.31 -24.40
N GLU A 59 0.47 -2.91 -25.41
CA GLU A 59 -0.10 -3.57 -26.60
C GLU A 59 -0.03 -5.09 -26.82
N ALA A 60 -1.20 -5.70 -27.16
CA ALA A 60 -1.38 -6.55 -28.35
C ALA A 60 -2.87 -6.84 -28.67
N LEU A 61 -3.31 -6.34 -29.84
CA LEU A 61 -4.19 -6.93 -30.87
C LEU A 61 -5.70 -7.24 -30.63
N MET A 62 -6.53 -6.37 -31.25
CA MET A 62 -7.58 -6.63 -32.27
C MET A 62 -8.60 -7.79 -32.08
N ALA A 63 -9.91 -7.47 -32.03
CA ALA A 63 -10.92 -7.92 -33.01
C ALA A 63 -12.29 -7.24 -32.80
N LYS A 64 -12.93 -6.87 -33.92
CA LYS A 64 -14.19 -6.13 -34.10
C LYS A 64 -15.44 -6.95 -33.76
N LYS A 65 -16.55 -6.29 -33.36
CA LYS A 65 -17.81 -6.24 -34.16
C LYS A 65 -18.81 -5.18 -33.66
N LEU A 66 -19.52 -4.61 -34.62
CA LEU A 66 -20.51 -3.52 -34.57
C LEU A 66 -21.94 -4.07 -34.54
N GLU A 67 -22.88 -3.17 -34.21
CA GLU A 67 -24.34 -3.09 -34.52
C GLU A 67 -25.31 -3.50 -33.40
N LYS A 68 -26.49 -2.90 -33.21
CA LYS A 68 -27.17 -1.62 -33.56
C LYS A 68 -28.57 -1.70 -32.89
N GLU A 69 -29.06 -0.57 -32.33
CA GLU A 69 -30.45 -0.14 -32.02
C GLU A 69 -31.54 -1.17 -31.63
N LYS A 70 -32.38 -0.89 -30.60
CA LYS A 70 -33.58 -0.01 -30.70
C LYS A 70 -34.44 0.02 -29.42
N GLU A 71 -34.75 1.26 -29.01
CA GLU A 71 -35.92 1.87 -28.34
C GLU A 71 -37.13 1.03 -27.88
N ASN A 72 -37.60 1.32 -26.65
CA ASN A 72 -38.99 1.51 -26.15
C ASN A 72 -38.93 1.44 -24.60
N GLY A 73 -39.49 2.30 -23.75
CA GLY A 73 -40.64 3.18 -23.85
C GLY A 73 -41.54 2.90 -22.63
N TYR A 74 -41.36 3.61 -21.51
CA TYR A 74 -42.39 3.74 -20.47
C TYR A 74 -42.16 5.02 -19.67
N ALA A 75 -43.10 5.96 -19.78
CA ALA A 75 -43.10 7.22 -19.07
C ALA A 75 -43.71 7.00 -17.68
N GLU A 76 -42.89 7.14 -16.64
CA GLU A 76 -43.36 7.22 -15.26
C GLU A 76 -43.18 8.66 -14.77
N HIS A 77 -44.31 9.33 -14.57
CA HIS A 77 -44.39 10.69 -14.05
C HIS A 77 -43.90 10.73 -12.59
N SER A 78 -42.63 11.01 -12.37
CA SER A 78 -42.18 11.61 -11.11
C SER A 78 -42.13 13.12 -11.29
N VAL A 79 -42.59 13.86 -10.28
CA VAL A 79 -42.61 15.32 -10.27
C VAL A 79 -41.17 15.82 -10.15
N VAL A 80 -40.47 15.87 -11.29
CA VAL A 80 -39.17 16.52 -11.43
C VAL A 80 -39.42 18.01 -11.27
N ARG A 81 -38.95 18.60 -10.16
CA ARG A 81 -38.71 20.05 -10.12
C ARG A 81 -37.79 20.36 -11.30
N ASN A 82 -38.33 20.97 -12.35
CA ASN A 82 -37.56 21.45 -13.49
C ASN A 82 -36.57 22.51 -12.99
N MET A 83 -35.37 22.06 -12.63
CA MET A 83 -34.24 22.94 -12.37
C MET A 83 -33.88 23.65 -13.67
N SER A 84 -33.67 24.96 -13.60
CA SER A 84 -33.22 25.74 -14.76
C SER A 84 -31.89 25.17 -15.26
N ASN A 85 -31.64 25.20 -16.58
CA ASN A 85 -30.36 24.76 -17.14
C ASN A 85 -29.15 25.54 -16.56
N SER A 86 -29.40 26.72 -15.97
CA SER A 86 -28.40 27.54 -15.28
C SER A 86 -27.98 26.99 -13.89
N ASP A 87 -28.71 26.03 -13.33
CA ASP A 87 -28.47 25.45 -11.99
C ASP A 87 -27.72 24.10 -12.03
N LYS A 88 -27.36 23.63 -13.24
CA LYS A 88 -26.64 22.36 -13.42
C LYS A 88 -25.16 22.55 -13.09
N ILE A 89 -24.75 22.10 -11.91
CA ILE A 89 -23.34 21.99 -11.50
C ILE A 89 -22.75 20.71 -12.11
N SER A 90 -21.52 20.77 -12.61
CA SER A 90 -20.71 19.63 -13.04
C SER A 90 -19.46 19.43 -12.16
N LEU A 91 -18.78 18.29 -12.28
CA LEU A 91 -17.48 18.05 -11.63
C LEU A 91 -16.42 19.08 -12.03
N ARG A 92 -16.48 19.59 -13.27
CA ARG A 92 -15.58 20.64 -13.76
C ARG A 92 -15.84 21.97 -13.06
N ASP A 93 -17.10 22.30 -12.81
CA ASP A 93 -17.48 23.50 -12.05
C ASP A 93 -16.99 23.37 -10.60
N ILE A 94 -17.19 22.21 -9.97
CA ILE A 94 -16.69 21.94 -8.60
C ILE A 94 -15.17 22.13 -8.51
N ALA A 95 -14.42 21.69 -9.52
CA ALA A 95 -12.96 21.81 -9.55
C ALA A 95 -12.47 23.24 -9.86
N ARG A 96 -13.19 23.99 -10.70
CA ARG A 96 -12.74 25.29 -11.25
C ARG A 96 -13.28 26.50 -10.50
N GLU A 97 -14.55 26.49 -10.12
CA GLU A 97 -15.26 27.66 -9.63
C GLU A 97 -14.93 27.98 -8.17
N ARG A 98 -15.24 29.22 -7.77
CA ARG A 98 -15.00 29.67 -6.40
C ARG A 98 -15.76 28.80 -5.39
N VAL A 99 -15.12 28.57 -4.24
CA VAL A 99 -15.65 27.70 -3.19
C VAL A 99 -17.00 28.19 -2.66
N ASP A 100 -17.14 29.49 -2.41
CA ASP A 100 -18.36 30.10 -1.90
C ASP A 100 -19.56 29.89 -2.85
N VAL A 101 -19.36 30.07 -4.16
CA VAL A 101 -20.40 29.88 -5.19
C VAL A 101 -20.86 28.42 -5.24
N ILE A 102 -19.93 27.46 -5.30
CA ILE A 102 -20.29 26.04 -5.36
C ILE A 102 -20.90 25.56 -4.05
N ALA A 103 -20.36 26.01 -2.90
CA ALA A 103 -20.90 25.66 -1.59
C ALA A 103 -22.34 26.14 -1.43
N ASP A 104 -22.65 27.35 -1.90
CA ASP A 104 -24.01 27.89 -1.88
C ASP A 104 -24.98 27.09 -2.75
N ARG A 105 -24.58 26.80 -3.98
CA ARG A 105 -25.42 25.98 -4.86
C ARG A 105 -25.62 24.57 -4.28
N MET A 106 -24.57 23.95 -3.74
CA MET A 106 -24.66 22.61 -3.14
C MET A 106 -25.58 22.55 -1.91
N ARG A 107 -25.63 23.59 -1.07
CA ARG A 107 -26.56 23.65 0.07
C ARG A 107 -28.03 23.59 -0.35
N ASN A 108 -28.33 24.03 -1.57
CA ASN A 108 -29.68 24.06 -2.11
C ASN A 108 -30.03 22.81 -2.94
N LEU A 109 -29.09 21.88 -3.11
CA LEU A 109 -29.30 20.62 -3.84
C LEU A 109 -29.75 19.50 -2.90
N PRO A 110 -30.65 18.60 -3.35
CA PRO A 110 -30.95 17.37 -2.62
C PRO A 110 -29.72 16.43 -2.53
N ASP A 111 -29.63 15.65 -1.46
CA ASP A 111 -28.52 14.72 -1.20
C ASP A 111 -28.30 13.71 -2.34
N GLU A 112 -29.36 13.29 -3.03
CA GLU A 112 -29.29 12.40 -4.20
C GLU A 112 -28.42 12.98 -5.32
N TYR A 113 -28.46 14.30 -5.55
CA TYR A 113 -27.60 14.96 -6.54
C TYR A 113 -26.16 15.05 -6.05
N LEU A 114 -25.94 15.24 -4.75
CA LEU A 114 -24.62 15.27 -4.16
C LEU A 114 -23.93 13.90 -4.28
N GLU A 115 -24.66 12.82 -4.01
CA GLU A 115 -24.18 11.45 -4.18
C GLU A 115 -23.97 11.09 -5.65
N LYS A 116 -24.76 11.65 -6.58
CA LYS A 116 -24.52 11.51 -8.02
C LYS A 116 -23.15 12.04 -8.43
N PHE A 117 -22.72 13.20 -7.92
CA PHE A 117 -21.38 13.72 -8.21
C PHE A 117 -20.27 12.81 -7.69
N LYS A 118 -20.42 12.28 -6.47
CA LYS A 118 -19.47 11.31 -5.92
C LYS A 118 -19.40 10.05 -6.77
N TYR A 119 -20.55 9.53 -7.19
CA TYR A 119 -20.63 8.36 -8.05
C TYR A 119 -19.96 8.60 -9.41
N GLU A 120 -20.28 9.71 -10.08
CA GLU A 120 -19.66 10.10 -11.36
C GLU A 120 -18.12 10.15 -11.24
N LEU A 121 -17.61 10.76 -10.17
CA LEU A 121 -16.17 10.82 -9.94
C LEU A 121 -15.55 9.44 -9.62
N ARG A 122 -16.24 8.57 -8.86
CA ARG A 122 -15.78 7.18 -8.64
C ARG A 122 -15.60 6.43 -9.96
N VAL A 123 -16.56 6.54 -10.87
CA VAL A 123 -16.51 5.91 -12.21
C VAL A 123 -15.35 6.46 -13.06
N ILE A 124 -15.08 7.76 -12.98
CA ILE A 124 -13.92 8.38 -13.65
C ILE A 124 -12.61 7.83 -13.07
N LEU A 125 -12.49 7.77 -11.74
CA LEU A 125 -11.30 7.32 -11.03
C LEU A 125 -11.05 5.80 -11.17
N GLU A 126 -12.09 5.00 -11.39
CA GLU A 126 -11.98 3.55 -11.63
C GLU A 126 -11.28 3.27 -12.97
N GLY A 127 -11.40 4.17 -13.94
CA GLY A 127 -10.72 4.05 -15.24
C GLY A 127 -11.39 3.07 -16.21
N SER A 128 -12.56 2.51 -15.86
CA SER A 128 -13.33 1.57 -16.69
C SER A 128 -13.69 2.09 -18.09
N GLY A 129 -13.78 3.42 -18.26
CA GLY A 129 -14.00 4.09 -19.55
C GLY A 129 -12.74 4.35 -20.38
N GLY A 130 -11.62 3.68 -20.08
CA GLY A 130 -10.40 3.74 -20.88
C GLY A 130 -9.77 5.14 -20.95
N ALA A 131 -9.29 5.53 -22.14
CA ALA A 131 -8.56 6.79 -22.34
C ALA A 131 -9.39 8.04 -22.01
N GLN A 132 -10.72 7.99 -22.21
CA GLN A 132 -11.60 9.11 -21.91
C GLN A 132 -11.60 9.45 -20.42
N HIS A 133 -11.81 8.45 -19.55
CA HIS A 133 -11.81 8.66 -18.10
C HIS A 133 -10.44 9.12 -17.59
N ARG A 134 -9.35 8.56 -18.12
CA ARG A 134 -8.00 9.02 -17.77
C ARG A 134 -7.78 10.49 -18.12
N ASN A 135 -8.18 10.91 -19.32
CA ASN A 135 -8.03 12.29 -19.77
C ASN A 135 -8.90 13.25 -18.95
N GLU A 136 -10.13 12.85 -18.62
CA GLU A 136 -11.01 13.66 -17.78
C GLU A 136 -10.47 13.79 -16.35
N PHE A 137 -9.99 12.70 -15.76
CA PHE A 137 -9.35 12.75 -14.45
C PHE A 137 -8.13 13.68 -14.44
N GLN A 138 -7.24 13.54 -15.42
CA GLN A 138 -6.08 14.42 -15.57
C GLN A 138 -6.47 15.88 -15.79
N PHE A 139 -7.59 16.14 -16.46
CA PHE A 139 -8.13 17.49 -16.62
C PHE A 139 -8.63 18.05 -15.28
N LEU A 140 -9.49 17.32 -14.56
CA LEU A 140 -9.99 17.72 -13.25
C LEU A 140 -8.86 17.96 -12.24
N GLN A 141 -7.87 17.06 -12.19
CA GLN A 141 -6.75 17.17 -11.29
C GLN A 141 -5.87 18.39 -11.60
N ARG A 142 -5.66 18.72 -12.88
CA ARG A 142 -4.98 19.96 -13.27
C ARG A 142 -5.74 21.20 -12.82
N LEU A 143 -7.07 21.21 -12.94
CA LEU A 143 -7.88 22.33 -12.44
C LEU A 143 -7.67 22.52 -10.94
N VAL A 144 -7.86 21.47 -10.13
CA VAL A 144 -7.70 21.55 -8.67
C VAL A 144 -6.28 21.94 -8.26
N ASN A 145 -5.26 21.39 -8.93
CA ASN A 145 -3.86 21.72 -8.62
C ASN A 145 -3.47 23.16 -9.00
N SER A 146 -4.18 23.78 -9.93
CA SER A 146 -3.94 25.19 -10.30
C SER A 146 -4.54 26.22 -9.32
N ARG A 147 -5.34 25.76 -8.35
CA ARG A 147 -6.07 26.59 -7.39
C ARG A 147 -5.21 27.00 -6.19
N GLY A 148 -4.30 27.95 -6.40
CA GLY A 148 -3.38 28.45 -5.36
C GLY A 148 -4.06 29.20 -4.21
N GLU A 149 -5.31 29.65 -4.39
CA GLU A 149 -6.06 30.40 -3.38
C GLU A 149 -6.78 29.50 -2.36
N LEU A 150 -6.79 28.18 -2.57
CA LEU A 150 -7.39 27.19 -1.65
C LEU A 150 -6.51 27.01 -0.40
N THR A 151 -6.63 27.97 0.51
CA THR A 151 -6.02 27.94 1.84
C THR A 151 -6.92 27.25 2.86
N ASP A 152 -6.38 26.97 4.05
CA ASP A 152 -7.11 26.40 5.19
C ASP A 152 -8.43 27.15 5.49
N GLY A 153 -8.37 28.49 5.56
CA GLY A 153 -9.53 29.33 5.80
C GLY A 153 -10.58 29.28 4.69
N ILE A 154 -10.17 29.20 3.42
CA ILE A 154 -11.11 29.06 2.29
C ILE A 154 -11.74 27.67 2.28
N LEU A 155 -10.96 26.63 2.55
CA LEU A 155 -11.46 25.25 2.57
C LEU A 155 -12.42 25.00 3.74
N CYS A 156 -12.28 25.70 4.87
CA CYS A 156 -13.27 25.66 5.96
C CYS A 156 -14.69 26.09 5.52
N LEU A 157 -14.81 26.92 4.48
CA LEU A 157 -16.10 27.41 3.96
C LEU A 157 -16.74 26.45 2.93
N THR A 158 -16.03 25.38 2.56
CA THR A 158 -16.54 24.41 1.57
C THR A 158 -17.76 23.65 2.09
N HIS A 159 -18.65 23.29 1.17
CA HIS A 159 -19.64 22.26 1.46
C HIS A 159 -18.92 20.91 1.68
N ARG A 160 -19.41 20.09 2.62
CA ARG A 160 -18.75 18.82 3.00
C ARG A 160 -18.48 17.88 1.81
N THR A 161 -19.47 17.71 0.93
CA THR A 161 -19.33 16.91 -0.30
C THR A 161 -18.38 17.54 -1.31
N GLN A 162 -18.34 18.87 -1.40
CA GLN A 162 -17.40 19.56 -2.28
C GLN A 162 -15.96 19.25 -1.88
N LEU A 163 -15.67 19.28 -0.58
CA LEU A 163 -14.35 18.99 -0.04
C LEU A 163 -13.92 17.54 -0.32
N GLU A 164 -14.82 16.57 -0.16
CA GLU A 164 -14.54 15.16 -0.51
C GLU A 164 -14.18 15.01 -1.98
N ILE A 165 -14.94 15.65 -2.86
CA ILE A 165 -14.70 15.65 -4.31
C ILE A 165 -13.34 16.29 -4.62
N LEU A 166 -13.03 17.45 -4.03
CA LEU A 166 -11.75 18.13 -4.22
C LEU A 166 -10.57 17.29 -3.72
N VAL A 167 -10.69 16.66 -2.55
CA VAL A 167 -9.66 15.75 -2.00
C VAL A 167 -9.50 14.52 -2.88
N ALA A 168 -10.58 13.89 -3.34
CA ALA A 168 -10.55 12.74 -4.22
C ALA A 168 -9.90 13.07 -5.57
N ILE A 169 -10.24 14.21 -6.19
CA ILE A 169 -9.61 14.69 -7.43
C ILE A 169 -8.10 14.92 -7.20
N LYS A 170 -7.74 15.64 -6.14
CA LYS A 170 -6.34 16.00 -5.84
C LYS A 170 -5.47 14.78 -5.57
N THR A 171 -6.00 13.80 -4.85
CA THR A 171 -5.25 12.61 -4.42
C THR A 171 -5.34 11.44 -5.40
N GLY A 172 -6.37 11.40 -6.24
CA GLY A 172 -6.72 10.27 -7.09
C GLY A 172 -7.33 9.08 -6.33
N ILE A 173 -7.82 9.27 -5.11
CA ILE A 173 -8.26 8.17 -4.23
C ILE A 173 -9.79 8.18 -4.09
N GLN A 174 -10.42 7.08 -4.51
CA GLN A 174 -11.87 6.92 -4.45
C GLN A 174 -12.42 6.76 -3.03
N ALA A 175 -11.61 6.25 -2.10
CA ALA A 175 -12.05 5.99 -0.73
C ALA A 175 -12.62 7.25 -0.04
N PHE A 176 -12.14 8.45 -0.39
CA PHE A 176 -12.67 9.72 0.13
C PHE A 176 -14.12 10.00 -0.27
N LEU A 177 -14.66 9.28 -1.25
CA LEU A 177 -16.04 9.38 -1.72
C LEU A 177 -16.92 8.26 -1.15
N HIS A 178 -16.36 7.31 -0.40
CA HIS A 178 -17.10 6.14 0.07
C HIS A 178 -17.90 6.47 1.35
N PRO A 179 -19.18 6.07 1.45
CA PRO A 179 -20.02 6.40 2.62
C PRO A 179 -19.49 5.89 3.97
N SER A 180 -18.72 4.79 3.98
CA SER A 180 -18.14 4.26 5.22
C SER A 180 -16.92 5.05 5.73
N VAL A 181 -16.36 5.95 4.92
CA VAL A 181 -15.20 6.76 5.29
C VAL A 181 -15.65 7.99 6.06
N SER A 182 -15.45 7.97 7.37
CA SER A 182 -15.79 9.06 8.28
C SER A 182 -14.56 9.87 8.67
N LEU A 183 -14.19 10.83 7.83
CA LEU A 183 -13.15 11.83 8.16
C LEU A 183 -13.78 13.15 8.59
N SER A 184 -13.15 13.82 9.56
CA SER A 184 -13.51 15.18 9.95
C SER A 184 -13.20 16.17 8.82
N GLN A 185 -13.88 17.33 8.81
CA GLN A 185 -13.58 18.39 7.84
C GLN A 185 -12.12 18.85 7.96
N ALA A 186 -11.61 19.03 9.19
CA ALA A 186 -10.21 19.39 9.45
C ALA A 186 -9.24 18.34 8.88
N SER A 187 -9.53 17.05 9.04
CA SER A 187 -8.70 15.97 8.47
C SER A 187 -8.64 16.05 6.94
N LEU A 188 -9.77 16.33 6.28
CA LEU A 188 -9.82 16.48 4.82
C LEU A 188 -9.06 17.72 4.34
N ILE A 189 -9.13 18.82 5.08
CA ILE A 189 -8.35 20.03 4.79
C ILE A 189 -6.86 19.76 4.92
N ASP A 190 -6.42 19.10 5.99
CA ASP A 190 -5.02 18.72 6.18
C ASP A 190 -4.51 17.81 5.06
N ILE A 191 -5.32 16.84 4.62
CA ILE A 191 -4.98 15.97 3.49
C ILE A 191 -4.88 16.78 2.20
N PHE A 192 -5.83 17.67 1.94
CA PHE A 192 -5.82 18.54 0.75
C PHE A 192 -4.58 19.44 0.71
N LEU A 193 -4.14 19.93 1.87
CA LEU A 193 -2.98 20.80 2.04
C LEU A 193 -1.67 20.02 2.25
N TYR A 194 -1.68 18.70 2.12
CA TYR A 194 -0.51 17.83 2.30
C TYR A 194 0.13 17.86 3.69
N LYS A 195 -0.63 18.28 4.71
CA LYS A 195 -0.23 18.26 6.13
C LYS A 195 -0.49 16.93 6.81
N ARG A 196 -1.30 16.06 6.18
CA ARG A 196 -1.65 14.73 6.69
C ARG A 196 -1.59 13.68 5.60
N CYS A 197 -1.20 12.47 5.98
CA CYS A 197 -1.11 11.34 5.08
C CYS A 197 -2.47 11.02 4.43
N ARG A 198 -2.47 10.90 3.10
CA ARG A 198 -3.65 10.53 2.31
C ARG A 198 -4.03 9.04 2.43
N ASN A 199 -3.18 8.21 3.02
CA ASN A 199 -3.58 6.86 3.41
C ASN A 199 -4.40 6.97 4.70
N ILE A 200 -5.71 6.74 4.60
CA ILE A 200 -6.68 6.90 5.69
C ILE A 200 -6.30 6.03 6.90
N ALA A 201 -5.79 4.82 6.68
CA ALA A 201 -5.35 3.93 7.76
C ALA A 201 -4.08 4.42 8.47
N CYS A 202 -3.24 5.21 7.78
CA CYS A 202 -2.02 5.80 8.35
C CYS A 202 -2.31 7.11 9.08
N GLY A 203 -3.00 8.05 8.42
CA GLY A 203 -3.50 9.29 9.03
C GLY A 203 -2.44 10.20 9.68
N SER A 204 -1.15 9.91 9.52
CA SER A 204 -0.07 10.61 10.22
C SER A 204 0.04 12.07 9.76
N VAL A 205 0.38 12.96 10.70
CA VAL A 205 0.82 14.33 10.38
C VAL A 205 2.12 14.25 9.58
N LEU A 206 2.30 15.14 8.61
CA LEU A 206 3.44 15.13 7.70
C LEU A 206 4.37 16.33 7.95
N PRO A 207 5.70 16.13 7.93
CA PRO A 207 6.41 14.85 7.84
C PRO A 207 6.13 13.91 9.01
N ALA A 208 6.02 12.61 8.75
CA ALA A 208 5.75 11.65 9.81
C ALA A 208 7.00 11.41 10.67
N GLU A 209 6.78 11.21 11.97
CA GLU A 209 7.85 11.09 12.98
C GLU A 209 8.84 12.26 12.95
N GLU A 210 8.39 13.46 12.54
CA GLU A 210 9.21 14.67 12.45
C GLU A 210 10.47 14.49 11.57
N CYS A 211 10.41 13.59 10.58
CA CYS A 211 11.54 13.32 9.70
C CYS A 211 11.97 14.57 8.92
N SER A 212 13.22 14.98 9.09
CA SER A 212 13.79 16.21 8.49
C SER A 212 14.58 15.96 7.20
N CYS A 213 14.47 14.77 6.59
CA CYS A 213 15.23 14.45 5.39
C CYS A 213 14.75 15.26 4.17
N GLU A 214 15.58 15.35 3.13
CA GLU A 214 15.25 16.11 1.91
C GLU A 214 13.96 15.61 1.23
N ILE A 215 13.75 14.30 1.19
CA ILE A 215 12.56 13.71 0.57
C ILE A 215 11.30 14.09 1.36
N CYS A 216 11.31 13.90 2.67
CA CYS A 216 10.19 14.20 3.55
C CYS A 216 9.86 15.69 3.61
N SER A 217 10.86 16.56 3.55
CA SER A 217 10.68 18.01 3.61
C SER A 217 10.24 18.63 2.28
N LYS A 218 10.69 18.08 1.13
CA LYS A 218 10.40 18.66 -0.19
C LYS A 218 9.26 18.00 -0.95
N LYS A 219 8.97 16.70 -0.73
CA LYS A 219 7.88 16.01 -1.42
C LYS A 219 6.56 16.23 -0.69
N ASN A 220 5.75 17.16 -1.20
CA ASN A 220 4.40 17.42 -0.69
C ASN A 220 3.57 16.13 -0.58
N GLY A 221 3.07 15.87 0.63
CA GLY A 221 2.15 14.75 0.90
C GLY A 221 2.83 13.38 0.99
N PHE A 222 4.16 13.32 0.90
CA PHE A 222 4.91 12.08 1.09
C PHE A 222 4.92 11.67 2.56
N CYS A 223 4.61 10.40 2.83
CA CYS A 223 4.66 9.80 4.15
C CYS A 223 5.70 8.67 4.17
N ASN A 224 6.81 8.86 4.90
CA ASN A 224 7.87 7.86 5.03
C ASN A 224 7.44 6.56 5.73
N LEU A 225 6.29 6.56 6.42
CA LEU A 225 5.78 5.37 7.11
C LEU A 225 5.04 4.39 6.19
N CYS A 226 4.44 4.86 5.10
CA CYS A 226 3.60 4.00 4.26
C CYS A 226 3.72 4.22 2.76
N MET A 227 4.53 5.18 2.29
CA MET A 227 4.68 5.46 0.86
C MET A 227 6.07 5.08 0.37
N CYS A 228 6.10 4.56 -0.87
CA CYS A 228 7.34 4.26 -1.57
C CYS A 228 8.11 5.54 -1.87
N ALA A 229 9.38 5.59 -1.45
CA ALA A 229 10.26 6.75 -1.64
C ALA A 229 10.46 7.12 -3.12
N ILE A 230 10.27 6.18 -4.04
CA ILE A 230 10.37 6.41 -5.49
C ILE A 230 9.05 6.94 -6.07
N CYS A 231 7.97 6.13 -6.00
CA CYS A 231 6.74 6.44 -6.73
C CYS A 231 5.69 7.22 -5.91
N ASN A 232 5.96 7.48 -4.62
CA ASN A 232 5.06 8.13 -3.65
C ASN A 232 3.68 7.44 -3.50
N LYS A 233 3.56 6.19 -3.98
CA LYS A 233 2.36 5.35 -3.83
C LYS A 233 2.50 4.49 -2.58
N PHE A 234 1.37 4.19 -1.97
CA PHE A 234 1.17 3.21 -0.90
C PHE A 234 0.23 2.08 -1.36
N ASP A 235 0.37 0.92 -0.75
CA ASP A 235 -0.61 -0.16 -0.80
C ASP A 235 -0.89 -0.65 0.64
N PHE A 236 -1.67 -1.72 0.77
CA PHE A 236 -2.02 -2.31 2.06
C PHE A 236 -1.25 -3.61 2.33
N GLU A 237 -0.26 -3.92 1.50
CA GLU A 237 0.57 -5.08 1.69
C GLU A 237 1.51 -4.79 2.85
N VAL A 238 1.41 -5.60 3.89
CA VAL A 238 2.26 -5.55 5.07
C VAL A 238 2.84 -6.94 5.29
N ASN A 239 4.00 -7.03 5.94
CA ASN A 239 4.64 -8.31 6.23
C ASN A 239 4.96 -9.10 4.94
N THR A 240 5.51 -8.42 3.93
CA THR A 240 5.83 -9.01 2.61
C THR A 240 7.22 -8.57 2.13
N CYS A 241 7.79 -9.33 1.20
CA CYS A 241 8.98 -8.98 0.44
C CYS A 241 8.71 -7.96 -0.69
N ARG A 242 7.47 -7.45 -0.80
CA ARG A 242 7.06 -6.41 -1.75
C ARG A 242 7.61 -5.02 -1.43
N TRP A 243 8.02 -4.81 -0.18
CA TRP A 243 8.50 -3.53 0.34
C TRP A 243 9.88 -3.67 0.96
N ILE A 244 10.90 -3.02 0.42
CA ILE A 244 12.25 -3.02 0.98
C ILE A 244 12.40 -1.80 1.89
N GLY A 245 12.79 -2.04 3.14
CA GLY A 245 13.07 -0.99 4.13
C GLY A 245 14.57 -0.71 4.26
N CYS A 246 14.93 0.56 4.40
CA CYS A 246 16.30 0.93 4.78
C CYS A 246 16.49 0.80 6.29
N ASP A 247 17.49 0.02 6.71
CA ASP A 247 17.87 -0.20 8.11
C ASP A 247 18.37 1.07 8.84
N LEU A 248 18.82 2.08 8.10
CA LEU A 248 19.37 3.32 8.67
C LEU A 248 18.36 4.47 8.80
N CYS A 249 17.51 4.66 7.79
CA CYS A 249 16.59 5.82 7.75
C CYS A 249 15.11 5.43 7.73
N SER A 250 14.80 4.13 7.79
CA SER A 250 13.45 3.58 7.85
C SER A 250 12.52 4.03 6.71
N HIS A 251 13.07 4.49 5.59
CA HIS A 251 12.32 4.75 4.37
C HIS A 251 12.06 3.44 3.63
N TRP A 252 10.86 3.32 3.08
CA TRP A 252 10.39 2.13 2.37
C TRP A 252 10.31 2.38 0.88
N THR A 253 10.60 1.35 0.08
CA THR A 253 10.51 1.36 -1.37
C THR A 253 9.87 0.07 -1.85
N HIS A 254 8.90 0.14 -2.77
CA HIS A 254 8.41 -1.07 -3.43
C HIS A 254 9.57 -1.80 -4.12
N THR A 255 9.64 -3.12 -3.98
CA THR A 255 10.68 -3.96 -4.60
C THR A 255 10.79 -3.72 -6.11
N ASP A 256 9.66 -3.63 -6.82
CA ASP A 256 9.65 -3.33 -8.25
C ASP A 256 10.19 -1.93 -8.60
N CYS A 257 9.92 -0.94 -7.74
CA CYS A 257 10.50 0.39 -7.89
C CYS A 257 12.02 0.35 -7.68
N ALA A 258 12.50 -0.37 -6.67
CA ALA A 258 13.93 -0.52 -6.41
C ALA A 258 14.65 -1.20 -7.58
N ILE A 259 14.08 -2.29 -8.12
CA ILE A 259 14.65 -3.03 -9.26
C ILE A 259 14.69 -2.15 -10.51
N SER A 260 13.56 -1.55 -10.90
CA SER A 260 13.46 -0.71 -12.11
C SER A 260 14.36 0.52 -12.09
N ASN A 261 14.71 1.02 -10.90
CA ASN A 261 15.60 2.15 -10.72
C ASN A 261 17.05 1.75 -10.40
N GLY A 262 17.42 0.48 -10.54
CA GLY A 262 18.78 0.01 -10.34
C GLY A 262 19.30 0.16 -8.90
N GLN A 263 18.40 0.15 -7.92
CA GLN A 263 18.76 0.28 -6.50
C GLN A 263 19.20 -1.02 -5.86
N ILE A 264 19.04 -2.15 -6.55
CA ILE A 264 19.50 -3.46 -6.09
C ILE A 264 20.70 -3.86 -6.93
N GLY A 265 21.83 -4.17 -6.27
CA GLY A 265 23.06 -4.58 -6.94
C GLY A 265 24.04 -5.25 -5.99
N THR A 266 25.16 -5.73 -6.53
CA THR A 266 26.21 -6.36 -5.74
C THR A 266 27.17 -5.30 -5.20
N GLY A 267 27.57 -5.41 -3.93
CA GLY A 267 28.64 -4.60 -3.35
C GLY A 267 29.55 -5.39 -2.40
N PRO A 268 30.64 -4.78 -1.93
CA PRO A 268 31.54 -5.43 -0.98
C PRO A 268 30.86 -5.62 0.38
N SER A 269 31.04 -6.79 1.00
CA SER A 269 30.64 -7.01 2.38
C SER A 269 31.40 -6.11 3.34
N VAL A 270 30.70 -5.55 4.32
CA VAL A 270 31.30 -4.79 5.43
C VAL A 270 31.87 -5.72 6.52
N LYS A 271 31.59 -7.04 6.44
CA LYS A 271 32.07 -8.01 7.44
C LYS A 271 33.55 -8.33 7.22
N VAL A 272 34.34 -8.05 8.25
CA VAL A 272 35.81 -8.16 8.29
C VAL A 272 36.26 -9.59 7.97
N GLY A 273 37.06 -9.77 6.90
CA GLY A 273 37.91 -10.96 6.73
C GLY A 273 37.95 -11.58 5.33
N ALA A 274 36.92 -11.39 4.51
CA ALA A 274 36.92 -11.83 3.11
C ALA A 274 36.06 -10.88 2.28
N SER A 275 36.55 -10.45 1.12
CA SER A 275 35.79 -9.65 0.15
C SER A 275 34.72 -10.53 -0.53
N SER A 276 33.72 -10.98 0.21
CA SER A 276 32.54 -11.59 -0.38
C SER A 276 31.63 -10.48 -0.91
N ALA A 277 31.16 -10.67 -2.14
CA ALA A 277 30.11 -9.84 -2.71
C ALA A 277 28.79 -10.10 -1.97
N GLU A 278 28.04 -9.06 -1.66
CA GLU A 278 26.70 -9.10 -1.04
C GLU A 278 25.67 -8.44 -1.97
N THR A 279 24.43 -8.93 -1.96
CA THR A 279 23.31 -8.24 -2.61
C THR A 279 22.83 -7.10 -1.71
N LEU A 280 22.92 -5.87 -2.20
CA LEU A 280 22.64 -4.65 -1.45
C LEU A 280 21.50 -3.86 -2.09
N PHE A 281 20.70 -3.22 -1.24
CA PHE A 281 19.73 -2.20 -1.60
C PHE A 281 20.29 -0.81 -1.29
N ARG A 282 20.40 0.07 -2.28
CA ARG A 282 20.75 1.49 -2.10
C ARG A 282 19.48 2.32 -1.90
N CYS A 283 19.30 2.82 -0.68
CA CYS A 283 18.12 3.62 -0.34
C CYS A 283 18.04 4.92 -1.16
N HIS A 284 16.85 5.22 -1.68
CA HIS A 284 16.59 6.48 -2.42
C HIS A 284 16.75 7.73 -1.54
N ALA A 285 16.47 7.63 -0.24
CA ALA A 285 16.45 8.77 0.67
C ALA A 285 17.84 9.15 1.21
N CYS A 286 18.59 8.18 1.73
CA CYS A 286 19.89 8.45 2.37
C CYS A 286 21.09 7.99 1.53
N SER A 287 20.87 7.36 0.38
CA SER A 287 21.90 6.79 -0.51
C SER A 287 22.81 5.73 0.13
N ARG A 288 22.53 5.32 1.38
CA ARG A 288 23.20 4.23 2.08
C ARG A 288 22.67 2.89 1.60
N THR A 289 23.48 1.85 1.82
CA THR A 289 23.18 0.48 1.42
C THR A 289 22.72 -0.35 2.60
N SER A 290 21.67 -1.15 2.41
CA SER A 290 21.18 -2.17 3.34
C SER A 290 21.35 -3.55 2.70
N GLU A 291 21.73 -4.54 3.49
CA GLU A 291 21.98 -5.91 3.02
C GLU A 291 20.65 -6.68 2.85
N LEU A 292 20.44 -7.34 1.71
CA LEU A 292 19.13 -7.89 1.34
C LEU A 292 18.87 -9.33 1.76
N LEU A 293 19.88 -10.18 1.89
CA LEU A 293 19.72 -11.56 2.33
C LEU A 293 19.23 -11.63 3.78
N GLY A 294 19.84 -10.84 4.66
CA GLY A 294 19.42 -10.69 6.05
C GLY A 294 18.02 -10.09 6.14
N TRP A 295 17.72 -9.07 5.33
CA TRP A 295 16.39 -8.48 5.28
C TRP A 295 15.32 -9.51 4.86
N VAL A 296 15.54 -10.28 3.78
CA VAL A 296 14.59 -11.33 3.36
C VAL A 296 14.47 -12.42 4.42
N LYS A 297 15.59 -12.82 5.03
CA LYS A 297 15.57 -13.79 6.14
C LYS A 297 14.64 -13.31 7.27
N ASP A 298 14.77 -12.06 7.70
CA ASP A 298 13.96 -11.51 8.77
C ASP A 298 12.47 -11.50 8.40
N VAL A 299 12.13 -11.11 7.16
CA VAL A 299 10.74 -11.14 6.68
C VAL A 299 10.19 -12.58 6.70
N PHE A 300 10.91 -13.55 6.15
CA PHE A 300 10.43 -14.94 6.14
C PHE A 300 10.29 -15.51 7.55
N GLN A 301 11.24 -15.26 8.44
CA GLN A 301 11.19 -15.77 9.82
C GLN A 301 9.98 -15.25 10.60
N HIS A 302 9.59 -13.98 10.41
CA HIS A 302 8.50 -13.38 11.17
C HIS A 302 7.14 -13.53 10.48
N CYS A 303 7.10 -13.59 9.16
CA CYS A 303 5.87 -13.43 8.39
C CYS A 303 5.42 -14.71 7.68
N ALA A 304 6.35 -15.52 7.18
CA ALA A 304 6.02 -16.71 6.39
C ALA A 304 5.10 -17.73 7.10
N PRO A 305 5.17 -17.94 8.43
CA PRO A 305 4.23 -18.83 9.12
C PRO A 305 2.76 -18.41 9.04
N SER A 306 2.48 -17.15 8.73
CA SER A 306 1.12 -16.59 8.64
C SER A 306 0.58 -16.47 7.22
N TRP A 307 1.41 -16.71 6.21
CA TRP A 307 1.02 -16.61 4.81
C TRP A 307 0.24 -17.85 4.38
N ASP A 308 -0.82 -17.63 3.59
CA ASP A 308 -1.43 -18.71 2.82
C ASP A 308 -0.51 -19.15 1.66
N ALA A 309 -0.89 -20.22 0.97
CA ALA A 309 -0.09 -20.79 -0.12
C ALA A 309 0.12 -19.81 -1.28
N GLU A 310 -0.88 -18.97 -1.60
CA GLU A 310 -0.78 -18.01 -2.70
C GLU A 310 0.19 -16.88 -2.34
N ALA A 311 0.04 -16.31 -1.14
CA ALA A 311 0.95 -15.31 -0.58
C ALA A 311 2.37 -15.85 -0.52
N PHE A 312 2.58 -17.07 0.00
CA PHE A 312 3.90 -17.67 0.06
C PHE A 312 4.57 -17.80 -1.32
N VAL A 313 3.84 -18.25 -2.35
CA VAL A 313 4.36 -18.30 -3.73
C VAL A 313 4.67 -16.91 -4.28
N ARG A 314 3.82 -15.91 -4.02
CA ARG A 314 4.07 -14.52 -4.43
C ARG A 314 5.33 -13.95 -3.76
N GLU A 315 5.55 -14.23 -2.49
CA GLU A 315 6.72 -13.73 -1.75
C GLU A 315 8.01 -14.41 -2.23
N LEU A 316 7.98 -15.72 -2.52
CA LEU A 316 9.11 -16.40 -3.17
C LEU A 316 9.45 -15.77 -4.53
N ASP A 317 8.44 -15.35 -5.31
CA ASP A 317 8.66 -14.68 -6.58
C ASP A 317 9.32 -13.29 -6.43
N PHE A 318 8.94 -12.52 -5.40
CA PHE A 318 9.66 -11.28 -5.06
C PHE A 318 11.12 -11.55 -4.73
N VAL A 319 11.42 -12.59 -3.94
CA VAL A 319 12.80 -12.97 -3.62
C VAL A 319 13.57 -13.36 -4.89
N ARG A 320 12.97 -14.16 -5.79
CA ARG A 320 13.59 -14.49 -7.09
C ARG A 320 13.96 -13.22 -7.86
N ARG A 321 13.06 -12.23 -7.95
CA ARG A 321 13.31 -10.96 -8.64
C ARG A 321 14.40 -10.13 -7.96
N ILE A 322 14.46 -10.10 -6.63
CA ILE A 322 15.51 -9.41 -5.87
C ILE A 322 16.90 -9.99 -6.18
N PHE A 323 17.02 -11.33 -6.19
CA PHE A 323 18.32 -12.01 -6.32
C PHE A 323 18.67 -12.48 -7.73
N GLN A 324 17.81 -12.22 -8.72
CA GLN A 324 17.96 -12.68 -10.11
C GLN A 324 19.35 -12.37 -10.72
N ARG A 325 19.91 -11.21 -10.36
CA ARG A 325 21.22 -10.73 -10.86
C ARG A 325 22.30 -10.71 -9.79
N SER A 326 22.10 -11.47 -8.71
CA SER A 326 23.05 -11.50 -7.59
C SER A 326 24.38 -12.13 -7.99
N GLU A 327 25.48 -11.43 -7.73
CA GLU A 327 26.83 -12.01 -7.80
C GLU A 327 27.29 -12.59 -6.44
N ASP A 328 26.52 -12.36 -5.37
CA ASP A 328 26.68 -13.07 -4.10
C ASP A 328 26.34 -14.55 -4.25
N ALA A 329 27.25 -15.44 -3.84
CA ALA A 329 27.05 -16.88 -3.86
C ALA A 329 25.86 -17.32 -3.00
N ARG A 330 25.60 -16.65 -1.86
CA ARG A 330 24.45 -16.98 -1.00
C ARG A 330 23.16 -16.49 -1.64
N GLY A 331 23.13 -15.27 -2.16
CA GLY A 331 22.02 -14.73 -2.95
C GLY A 331 21.66 -15.62 -4.16
N ARG A 332 22.65 -16.12 -4.91
CA ARG A 332 22.39 -17.07 -6.01
C ARG A 332 21.76 -18.38 -5.54
N LYS A 333 22.25 -18.96 -4.44
CA LYS A 333 21.66 -20.18 -3.87
C LYS A 333 20.22 -19.93 -3.44
N LEU A 334 19.92 -18.78 -2.84
CA LEU A 334 18.56 -18.41 -2.47
C LEU A 334 17.67 -18.28 -3.70
N TYR A 335 18.13 -17.61 -4.77
CA TYR A 335 17.41 -17.51 -6.03
C TYR A 335 16.97 -18.89 -6.55
N TRP A 336 17.92 -19.82 -6.68
CA TRP A 336 17.64 -21.18 -7.19
C TRP A 336 16.71 -21.95 -6.26
N LYS A 337 16.85 -21.80 -4.94
CA LYS A 337 15.97 -22.46 -3.97
C LYS A 337 14.53 -21.95 -4.09
N CYS A 338 14.34 -20.64 -4.24
CA CYS A 338 13.01 -20.07 -4.45
C CYS A 338 12.42 -20.51 -5.79
N GLU A 339 13.23 -20.64 -6.84
CA GLU A 339 12.77 -21.16 -8.14
C GLU A 339 12.29 -22.61 -8.05
N GLU A 340 13.08 -23.49 -7.42
CA GLU A 340 12.71 -24.89 -7.16
C GLU A 340 11.37 -24.99 -6.41
N LEU A 341 11.19 -24.18 -5.35
CA LEU A 341 9.96 -24.19 -4.55
C LEU A 341 8.75 -23.66 -5.33
N VAL A 342 8.92 -22.59 -6.10
CA VAL A 342 7.84 -22.03 -6.93
C VAL A 342 7.38 -23.03 -7.99
N GLU A 343 8.29 -23.74 -8.64
CA GLU A 343 7.96 -24.76 -9.63
C GLU A 343 7.19 -25.94 -9.01
N LYS A 344 7.64 -26.45 -7.86
CA LYS A 344 6.96 -27.54 -7.14
C LYS A 344 5.54 -27.17 -6.73
N LEU A 345 5.37 -25.97 -6.15
CA LEU A 345 4.08 -25.49 -5.67
C LEU A 345 3.11 -25.20 -6.82
N LYS A 346 3.59 -24.68 -7.96
CA LYS A 346 2.76 -24.47 -9.16
C LYS A 346 2.41 -25.77 -9.88
N GLY A 347 3.26 -26.79 -9.80
CA GLY A 347 3.03 -28.12 -10.36
C GLY A 347 1.98 -28.96 -9.62
N GLY A 348 1.29 -28.40 -8.62
CA GLY A 348 0.25 -29.09 -7.85
C GLY A 348 0.79 -30.02 -6.75
N VAL A 349 2.11 -30.07 -6.55
CA VAL A 349 2.70 -30.75 -5.40
C VAL A 349 2.58 -29.81 -4.21
N ALA A 350 1.48 -29.93 -3.47
CA ALA A 350 1.34 -29.27 -2.19
C ALA A 350 2.44 -29.82 -1.25
N ASP A 351 3.48 -29.02 -1.04
CA ASP A 351 4.52 -29.33 -0.07
C ASP A 351 4.25 -28.51 1.21
N PRO A 352 3.56 -29.09 2.21
CA PRO A 352 3.33 -28.41 3.49
C PRO A 352 4.65 -28.05 4.20
N MET A 353 5.78 -28.61 3.76
CA MET A 353 7.11 -28.33 4.31
C MET A 353 7.87 -27.26 3.53
N ALA A 354 7.37 -26.71 2.42
CA ALA A 354 8.08 -25.70 1.63
C ALA A 354 8.53 -24.47 2.46
N CYS A 355 7.66 -24.01 3.37
CA CYS A 355 8.00 -22.95 4.32
C CYS A 355 9.13 -23.37 5.29
N LYS A 356 9.12 -24.61 5.79
CA LYS A 356 10.21 -25.12 6.63
C LYS A 356 11.52 -25.23 5.86
N VAL A 357 11.47 -25.71 4.61
CA VAL A 357 12.65 -25.85 3.74
C VAL A 357 13.36 -24.50 3.56
N ILE A 358 12.63 -23.43 3.24
CA ILE A 358 13.24 -22.11 3.07
C ILE A 358 13.73 -21.52 4.40
N LEU A 359 13.05 -21.78 5.51
CA LEU A 359 13.49 -21.34 6.83
C LEU A 359 14.77 -22.06 7.29
N SER A 360 14.89 -23.37 7.04
CA SER A 360 16.11 -24.15 7.29
C SER A 360 17.29 -23.64 6.43
N PHE A 361 17.03 -23.25 5.17
CA PHE A 361 18.04 -22.60 4.33
C PHE A 361 18.62 -21.34 5.00
N PHE A 362 17.78 -20.51 5.63
CA PHE A 362 18.23 -19.31 6.34
C PHE A 362 18.94 -19.58 7.68
N GLN A 363 18.72 -20.75 8.27
CA GLN A 363 19.39 -21.19 9.50
C GLN A 363 20.79 -21.78 9.21
N GLY A 364 21.10 -22.08 7.93
CA GLY A 364 22.33 -22.75 7.56
C GLY A 364 22.31 -24.25 7.88
N GLU A 365 21.12 -24.82 8.12
CA GLU A 365 20.99 -26.25 8.25
C GLU A 365 21.20 -26.89 6.87
N PRO A 366 22.05 -27.93 6.77
CA PRO A 366 22.24 -28.63 5.52
C PRO A 366 20.91 -29.26 5.08
N ASP A 367 20.54 -29.03 3.81
CA ASP A 367 19.36 -29.61 3.18
C ASP A 367 19.41 -31.13 3.43
N ILE A 368 18.45 -31.69 4.17
CA ILE A 368 18.49 -33.12 4.57
C ILE A 368 18.53 -34.00 3.33
N LEU A 369 17.91 -33.57 2.22
CA LEU A 369 18.02 -34.22 0.92
C LEU A 369 19.44 -34.18 0.33
N PHE A 370 20.19 -33.09 0.54
CA PHE A 370 21.58 -32.99 0.12
C PHE A 370 22.50 -33.85 1.00
N LEU A 371 22.22 -33.95 2.31
CA LEU A 371 22.92 -34.90 3.20
C LEU A 371 22.60 -36.35 2.85
N VAL A 372 21.36 -36.68 2.52
CA VAL A 372 20.95 -38.03 2.12
C VAL A 372 21.55 -38.37 0.76
N LEU A 373 21.51 -37.48 -0.23
CA LEU A 373 22.13 -37.71 -1.55
C LEU A 373 23.66 -37.78 -1.47
N THR A 374 24.31 -36.95 -0.64
CA THR A 374 25.76 -37.07 -0.41
C THR A 374 26.10 -38.33 0.37
N PHE A 375 25.27 -38.76 1.34
CA PHE A 375 25.44 -40.07 1.99
C PHE A 375 25.30 -41.23 0.99
N PHE A 376 24.31 -41.20 0.10
CA PHE A 376 24.13 -42.24 -0.92
C PHE A 376 25.28 -42.24 -1.95
N TYR A 377 25.75 -41.07 -2.40
CA TYR A 377 26.92 -40.99 -3.28
C TYR A 377 28.21 -41.47 -2.61
N THR A 378 28.41 -41.13 -1.33
CA THR A 378 29.61 -41.54 -0.57
C THR A 378 29.59 -43.04 -0.25
N ILE A 379 28.40 -43.63 -0.03
CA ILE A 379 28.23 -45.08 0.15
C ILE A 379 28.42 -45.83 -1.18
N CYS A 380 27.97 -45.27 -2.32
CA CYS A 380 28.16 -45.88 -3.63
C CYS A 380 29.64 -45.84 -4.10
N ASP A 381 30.40 -44.80 -3.76
CA ASP A 381 31.85 -44.74 -4.09
C ASP A 381 32.71 -45.66 -3.20
N TRP A 382 32.24 -46.07 -2.03
CA TRP A 382 32.90 -47.09 -1.20
C TRP A 382 32.57 -48.54 -1.60
N GLY A 383 31.66 -48.73 -2.56
CA GLY A 383 31.28 -50.05 -3.07
C GLY A 383 32.10 -50.55 -4.27
N VAL A 384 33.05 -49.76 -4.79
CA VAL A 384 33.83 -50.09 -6.00
C VAL A 384 35.34 -49.98 -5.76
N VAL A 385 35.83 -50.46 -4.62
CA VAL A 385 37.23 -50.88 -4.44
C VAL A 385 37.26 -52.08 -3.50
N ASP A 386 37.01 -53.27 -4.05
CA ASP A 386 37.66 -54.54 -3.69
C ASP A 386 36.88 -55.72 -4.28
N LYS A 387 37.32 -56.15 -5.46
CA LYS A 387 37.52 -57.56 -5.82
C LYS A 387 38.26 -57.72 -7.14
#